data_AF-A0A8H4SLY8-F1
#
_entry.id   AF-A0A8H4SLY8-F1
#
_cell.length_a   1.000
_cell.length_b   1.000
_cell.length_c   1.000
_cell.angle_alpha   90.00
_cell.angle_beta   90.00
_cell.angle_gamma   90.00
#
_symmetry.space_group_name_H-M   'P 1'
#
loop_
_entity.id
_entity.type
_entity.pdbx_description
1 polymer ?
#
loop_
_entity_poly.entity_id
_entity_poly.type
_entity_poly.pdbx_seq_one_letter_code
_entity_poly.pdbx_strand_id
1 'polypeptide(L)'
;MSPPPRNPTMRHLSEPLDDSPRRNIRAFQAHPQCQPPSTHPTIFFLYDFVRNSHNQLKAVDAEKYAAGDNAAKTAVNEIEGRNAFTNMLVNDKSGKLSMMTGGDPSNPADFGPEIKNKALILTQ
;
A
#
# COMPACT_ATOMS: atom_id res chain seq x y z
N MET A 1 -21.93 4.89 -8.50
CA MET A 1 -20.82 5.86 -8.32
C MET A 1 -19.73 5.51 -9.31
N SER A 2 -19.46 6.39 -10.27
CA SER A 2 -18.34 6.23 -11.20
C SER A 2 -17.01 6.44 -10.48
N PRO A 3 -15.94 5.70 -10.80
CA PRO A 3 -14.62 5.96 -10.23
C PRO A 3 -14.17 7.39 -10.60
N PRO A 4 -13.46 8.09 -9.71
CA PRO A 4 -12.95 9.42 -10.01
C PRO A 4 -11.98 9.36 -11.21
N PRO A 5 -11.95 10.42 -12.03
CA PRO A 5 -11.12 10.46 -13.24
C PRO A 5 -9.64 10.24 -12.90
N ARG A 6 -8.94 9.46 -13.74
CA ARG A 6 -7.51 9.16 -13.59
C ARG A 6 -6.70 10.45 -13.76
N ASN A 7 -5.76 10.69 -12.83
CA ASN A 7 -4.80 11.79 -12.89
C ASN A 7 -3.91 11.62 -14.14
N PRO A 8 -3.68 12.66 -14.97
CA PRO A 8 -2.82 12.60 -16.17
C PRO A 8 -1.45 11.95 -15.92
N THR A 9 -0.89 12.14 -14.73
CA THR A 9 0.35 11.50 -14.26
C THR A 9 0.34 9.97 -14.44
N MET A 10 -0.83 9.35 -14.32
CA MET A 10 -1.00 7.90 -14.29
C MET A 10 -1.21 7.28 -15.68
N ARG A 11 -1.12 8.06 -16.75
CA ARG A 11 -1.08 7.53 -18.13
C ARG A 11 0.31 7.08 -18.55
N HIS A 12 1.37 7.61 -17.92
CA HIS A 12 2.77 7.28 -18.23
C HIS A 12 3.40 6.31 -17.22
N LEU A 13 2.87 6.25 -15.99
CA LEU A 13 3.20 5.22 -15.01
C LEU A 13 2.38 3.95 -15.30
N SER A 14 2.92 2.77 -14.98
CA SER A 14 2.24 1.51 -15.29
C SER A 14 0.89 1.42 -14.56
N GLU A 15 -0.17 1.01 -15.27
CA GLU A 15 -1.51 0.81 -14.70
C GLU A 15 -1.52 -0.08 -13.44
N PRO A 16 -0.68 -1.13 -13.33
CA PRO A 16 -0.54 -1.93 -12.10
C PRO A 16 -0.06 -1.15 -10.87
N LEU A 17 0.81 -0.16 -11.03
CA LEU A 17 1.36 0.63 -9.91
C LEU A 17 0.33 1.53 -9.24
N ASP A 18 -0.73 1.95 -9.95
CA ASP A 18 -1.84 2.73 -9.40
C ASP A 18 -2.98 1.83 -8.89
N ASP A 19 -3.42 0.89 -9.73
CA ASP A 19 -4.64 0.13 -9.46
C ASP A 19 -4.45 -0.88 -8.31
N SER A 20 -3.29 -1.51 -8.21
CA SER A 20 -3.04 -2.56 -7.21
C SER A 20 -3.04 -1.99 -5.78
N PRO A 21 -2.31 -0.89 -5.46
CA PRO A 21 -2.43 -0.22 -4.17
C PRO A 21 -3.85 0.24 -3.85
N ARG A 22 -4.60 0.80 -4.81
CA ARG A 22 -6.01 1.21 -4.58
C ARG A 22 -6.89 0.05 -4.19
N ARG A 23 -6.73 -1.12 -4.81
CA ARG A 23 -7.49 -2.33 -4.44
C ARG A 23 -7.10 -2.84 -3.06
N ASN A 24 -5.82 -2.82 -2.73
CA ASN A 24 -5.34 -3.22 -1.41
C ASN A 24 -5.84 -2.27 -0.30
N ILE A 25 -5.82 -0.95 -0.54
CA ILE A 25 -6.40 0.09 0.33
C ILE A 25 -7.88 -0.17 0.59
N ARG A 26 -8.67 -0.52 -0.45
CA ARG A 26 -10.08 -0.85 -0.28
C ARG A 26 -10.31 -2.10 0.56
N ALA A 27 -9.47 -3.13 0.40
CA ALA A 27 -9.53 -4.33 1.23
C ALA A 27 -9.27 -4.00 2.71
N PHE A 28 -8.29 -3.15 2.99
CA PHE A 28 -8.07 -2.60 4.34
C PHE A 28 -9.30 -1.84 4.86
N GLN A 29 -9.88 -0.95 4.06
CA GLN A 29 -11.09 -0.20 4.43
C GLN A 29 -12.33 -1.08 4.61
N ALA A 30 -12.35 -2.30 4.09
CA ALA A 30 -13.42 -3.27 4.35
C ALA A 30 -13.13 -4.16 5.58
N HIS A 31 -11.89 -4.19 6.05
CA HIS A 31 -11.49 -5.04 7.17
C HIS A 31 -12.11 -4.55 8.48
N PRO A 32 -12.80 -5.41 9.27
CA PRO A 32 -13.49 -5.00 10.49
C PRO A 32 -12.57 -4.29 11.49
N GLN A 33 -11.34 -4.79 11.64
CA GLN A 33 -10.35 -4.22 12.54
C GLN A 33 -9.66 -2.94 11.99
N CYS A 34 -10.03 -2.48 10.79
CA CYS A 34 -9.63 -1.16 10.30
C CYS A 34 -10.74 -0.11 10.53
N GLN A 35 -11.91 -0.52 11.04
CA GLN A 35 -13.06 0.35 11.26
C GLN A 35 -13.12 0.87 12.71
N PRO A 36 -13.64 2.08 12.93
CA PRO A 36 -13.95 2.57 14.27
C PRO A 36 -15.08 1.74 14.92
N PRO A 37 -15.19 1.73 16.26
CA PRO A 37 -14.37 2.48 17.22
C PRO A 37 -13.10 1.76 17.68
N SER A 38 -12.94 0.47 17.37
CA SER A 38 -11.83 -0.36 17.85
C SER A 38 -10.92 -0.77 16.69
N THR A 39 -10.22 0.22 16.15
CA THR A 39 -9.24 0.01 15.09
C THR A 39 -7.99 -0.67 15.66
N HIS A 40 -7.58 -1.79 15.07
CA HIS A 40 -6.37 -2.49 15.46
C HIS A 40 -5.13 -1.74 14.96
N PRO A 41 -4.15 -1.42 15.83
CA PRO A 41 -3.06 -0.50 15.49
C PRO A 41 -2.19 -1.00 14.34
N THR A 42 -1.84 -2.29 14.32
CA THR A 42 -1.05 -2.91 13.24
C THR A 42 -1.75 -2.89 11.88
N ILE A 43 -3.07 -3.12 11.86
CA ILE A 43 -3.85 -3.13 10.62
C ILE A 43 -3.96 -1.71 10.08
N PHE A 44 -4.24 -0.74 10.97
CA PHE A 44 -4.29 0.66 10.59
C PHE A 44 -2.94 1.18 10.11
N PHE A 45 -1.84 0.79 10.75
CA PHE A 45 -0.51 1.16 10.31
C PHE A 45 -0.25 0.72 8.86
N LEU A 46 -0.53 -0.53 8.50
CA LEU A 46 -0.33 -0.98 7.12
C LEU A 46 -1.30 -0.34 6.13
N TYR A 47 -2.56 -0.13 6.52
CA TYR A 47 -3.49 0.67 5.73
C TYR A 47 -2.93 2.07 5.42
N ASP A 48 -2.43 2.76 6.44
CA ASP A 48 -1.87 4.10 6.31
C ASP A 48 -0.59 4.10 5.47
N PHE A 49 0.27 3.10 5.67
CA PHE A 49 1.51 2.91 4.92
C PHE A 49 1.26 2.78 3.41
N VAL A 50 0.34 1.89 3.00
CA VAL A 50 -0.01 1.70 1.59
C VAL A 50 -0.70 2.94 1.01
N ARG A 51 -1.62 3.56 1.78
CA ARG A 51 -2.27 4.82 1.37
C ARG A 51 -1.25 5.93 1.13
N ASN A 52 -0.25 6.05 2.00
CA ASN A 52 0.80 7.05 1.86
C ASN A 52 1.72 6.76 0.66
N SER A 53 2.09 5.50 0.41
CA SER A 53 2.83 5.12 -0.80
C SER A 53 2.08 5.50 -2.07
N HIS A 54 0.76 5.23 -2.11
CA HIS A 54 -0.10 5.58 -3.23
C HIS A 54 -0.20 7.10 -3.43
N ASN A 55 -0.30 7.87 -2.35
CA ASN A 55 -0.31 9.34 -2.43
C ASN A 55 1.03 9.90 -2.93
N GLN A 56 2.16 9.31 -2.53
CA GLN A 56 3.48 9.68 -3.06
C GLN A 56 3.59 9.39 -4.56
N LEU A 57 3.09 8.25 -5.03
CA LEU A 57 3.03 7.95 -6.47
C LEU A 57 2.28 9.02 -7.25
N LYS A 58 1.14 9.46 -6.72
CA LYS A 58 0.33 10.52 -7.36
C LYS A 58 1.02 11.88 -7.40
N ALA A 59 2.01 12.11 -6.55
CA ALA A 59 2.80 13.34 -6.50
C ALA A 59 4.03 13.30 -7.43
N VAL A 60 4.37 12.14 -8.02
CA VAL A 60 5.44 12.03 -9.01
C VAL A 60 5.06 12.84 -10.25
N ASP A 61 6.03 13.55 -10.83
CA ASP A 61 5.88 14.21 -12.11
C ASP A 61 6.07 13.20 -13.24
N ALA A 62 4.99 12.89 -13.96
CA ALA A 62 5.01 11.89 -15.02
C ALA A 62 5.79 12.31 -16.25
N GLU A 63 5.83 13.61 -16.57
CA GLU A 63 6.57 14.09 -17.73
C GLU A 63 8.07 13.95 -17.45
N LYS A 64 8.51 14.29 -16.23
CA LYS A 64 9.89 14.04 -15.79
C LYS A 64 10.24 12.56 -15.76
N TYR A 65 9.34 11.72 -15.24
CA TYR A 65 9.55 10.27 -15.26
C TYR A 65 9.71 9.75 -16.69
N ALA A 66 8.82 10.14 -17.61
CA ALA A 66 8.89 9.76 -19.03
C ALA A 66 10.13 10.31 -19.75
N ALA A 67 10.59 11.51 -19.38
CA ALA A 67 11.84 12.10 -19.85
C ALA A 67 13.09 11.45 -19.23
N GLY A 68 12.91 10.51 -18.30
CA GLY A 68 13.98 9.73 -17.70
C GLY A 68 14.70 10.40 -16.53
N ASP A 69 14.09 11.43 -15.93
CA ASP A 69 14.62 12.15 -14.76
C ASP A 69 14.93 11.21 -13.59
N ASN A 70 16.10 11.38 -12.99
CA ASN A 70 16.58 10.49 -11.94
C ASN A 70 15.77 10.62 -10.64
N ALA A 71 15.32 11.82 -10.28
CA ALA A 71 14.54 12.01 -9.04
C ALA A 71 13.16 11.35 -9.18
N ALA A 72 12.50 11.53 -10.33
CA ALA A 72 11.23 10.88 -10.63
C ALA A 72 11.35 9.34 -10.64
N LYS A 73 12.43 8.80 -11.24
CA LYS A 73 12.70 7.35 -11.21
C LYS A 73 12.95 6.82 -9.81
N THR A 74 13.77 7.51 -9.01
CA THR A 74 14.03 7.12 -7.61
C THR A 74 12.74 7.07 -6.81
N ALA A 75 11.87 8.08 -6.95
CA ALA A 75 10.58 8.09 -6.25
C ALA A 75 9.70 6.88 -6.63
N VAL A 76 9.62 6.52 -7.92
CA VAL A 76 8.88 5.33 -8.38
C VAL A 76 9.48 4.03 -7.82
N ASN A 77 10.81 3.89 -7.85
CA ASN A 77 11.49 2.71 -7.31
C ASN A 77 11.27 2.57 -5.79
N GLU A 78 11.22 3.68 -5.05
CA GLU A 78 10.89 3.67 -3.62
C GLU A 78 9.46 3.14 -3.40
N ILE A 79 8.51 3.56 -4.23
CA ILE A 79 7.11 3.10 -4.14
C ILE A 79 7.01 1.60 -4.43
N GLU A 80 7.71 1.10 -5.45
CA GLU A 80 7.83 -0.32 -5.74
C GLU A 80 8.42 -1.10 -4.54
N GLY A 81 9.49 -0.58 -3.93
CA GLY A 81 10.07 -1.16 -2.72
C GLY A 81 9.08 -1.20 -1.55
N ARG A 82 8.30 -0.14 -1.35
CA ARG A 82 7.26 -0.08 -0.31
C ARG A 82 6.10 -1.05 -0.60
N ASN A 83 5.73 -1.22 -1.86
CA ASN A 83 4.74 -2.21 -2.31
C ASN A 83 5.21 -3.64 -2.02
N ALA A 84 6.45 -3.97 -2.37
CA ALA A 84 7.05 -5.26 -2.04
C ALA A 84 7.15 -5.49 -0.53
N PHE A 85 7.55 -4.46 0.22
CA PHE A 85 7.64 -4.54 1.68
C PHE A 85 6.27 -4.75 2.34
N THR A 86 5.20 -4.17 1.79
CA THR A 86 3.82 -4.41 2.26
C THR A 86 3.49 -5.90 2.20
N ASN A 87 3.80 -6.58 1.10
CA ASN A 87 3.57 -8.02 0.97
C ASN A 87 4.37 -8.84 2.00
N MET A 88 5.61 -8.42 2.31
CA MET A 88 6.39 -9.04 3.38
C MET A 88 5.71 -8.85 4.75
N LEU A 89 5.26 -7.63 5.05
CA LEU A 89 4.70 -7.27 6.36
C LEU A 89 3.35 -7.93 6.65
N VAL A 90 2.45 -8.04 5.68
CA VAL A 90 1.16 -8.75 5.88
C VAL A 90 1.34 -10.26 6.11
N ASN A 91 2.53 -10.78 5.81
CA ASN A 91 2.92 -12.18 6.00
C ASN A 91 3.91 -12.35 7.17
N ASP A 92 4.19 -11.30 7.96
CA ASP A 92 5.04 -11.42 9.14
C ASP A 92 4.44 -12.40 10.15
N LYS A 93 5.21 -13.44 10.49
CA LYS A 93 4.89 -14.41 11.54
C LYS A 93 5.78 -14.28 12.76
N SER A 94 6.76 -13.36 12.73
CA SER A 94 7.71 -13.19 13.82
C SER A 94 7.16 -12.33 14.96
N GLY A 95 6.03 -11.63 14.75
CA GLY A 95 5.44 -10.70 15.70
C GLY A 95 6.15 -9.34 15.76
N LYS A 96 7.23 -9.15 14.98
CA LYS A 96 7.98 -7.88 14.93
C LYS A 96 7.12 -6.73 14.45
N LEU A 97 6.27 -6.95 13.45
CA LEU A 97 5.36 -5.92 12.97
C LEU A 97 4.39 -5.47 14.08
N SER A 98 3.83 -6.41 14.84
CA SER A 98 2.99 -6.08 16.00
C SER A 98 3.75 -5.23 17.01
N MET A 99 4.97 -5.63 17.41
CA MET A 99 5.77 -4.85 18.35
C MET A 99 6.04 -3.42 17.86
N MET A 100 6.44 -3.25 16.61
CA MET A 100 6.76 -1.94 16.02
C MET A 100 5.54 -1.02 15.90
N THR A 101 4.34 -1.59 15.90
CA THR A 101 3.07 -0.86 15.73
C THR A 101 2.27 -0.75 17.03
N GLY A 102 2.82 -1.21 18.16
CA GLY A 102 2.15 -1.19 19.47
C GLY A 102 1.07 -2.26 19.64
N GLY A 103 1.06 -3.29 18.80
CA GLY A 103 0.23 -4.48 18.94
C GLY A 103 0.90 -5.58 19.78
N ASP A 104 0.13 -6.59 20.16
CA ASP A 104 0.61 -7.75 20.90
C ASP A 104 1.36 -8.73 19.96
N PRO A 105 2.66 -9.01 20.18
CA PRO A 105 3.41 -9.98 19.36
C PRO A 105 2.99 -11.43 19.57
N SER A 106 2.37 -11.77 20.70
CA SER A 106 1.86 -13.11 20.97
C SER A 106 0.53 -13.39 20.26
N ASN A 107 -0.14 -12.33 19.79
CA ASN A 107 -1.35 -12.39 18.99
C ASN A 107 -1.24 -11.44 17.77
N PRO A 108 -0.45 -11.81 16.75
CA PRO A 108 -0.24 -10.96 15.58
C PRO A 108 -1.55 -10.63 14.85
N ALA A 109 -1.58 -9.46 14.22
CA ALA A 109 -2.73 -9.04 13.43
C ALA A 109 -3.07 -10.04 12.32
N ASP A 110 -4.34 -10.43 12.24
CA ASP A 110 -4.85 -11.17 11.09
C ASP A 110 -5.35 -10.21 10.02
N PHE A 111 -4.65 -10.16 8.90
CA PHE A 111 -5.04 -9.37 7.74
C PHE A 111 -6.09 -10.07 6.85
N GLY A 112 -6.33 -11.37 7.07
CA GLY A 112 -7.23 -12.16 6.24
C GLY A 112 -6.72 -12.38 4.80
N PRO A 113 -7.43 -13.24 4.04
CA PRO A 113 -6.98 -13.65 2.71
C PRO A 113 -7.12 -12.54 1.66
N GLU A 114 -8.09 -11.63 1.80
CA GLU A 114 -8.33 -10.59 0.81
C GLU A 114 -7.15 -9.59 0.74
N ILE A 115 -6.74 -9.03 1.89
CA ILE A 115 -5.59 -8.12 1.96
C ILE A 115 -4.32 -8.82 1.49
N LYS A 116 -4.08 -10.07 1.92
CA LYS A 116 -2.89 -10.85 1.51
C LYS A 116 -2.86 -11.09 0.00
N ASN A 117 -3.98 -11.49 -0.60
CA ASN A 117 -4.06 -11.69 -2.05
C ASN A 117 -3.83 -10.40 -2.83
N LYS A 118 -4.36 -9.27 -2.35
CA LYS A 118 -4.11 -7.97 -3.00
C LYS A 118 -2.68 -7.48 -2.77
N ALA A 119 -2.07 -7.79 -1.63
CA ALA A 119 -0.68 -7.44 -1.33
C ALA A 119 0.30 -8.22 -2.22
N LEU A 120 0.01 -9.49 -2.52
CA LEU A 120 0.80 -10.27 -3.49
C LEU A 120 0.81 -9.65 -4.89
N ILE A 121 -0.32 -9.06 -5.32
CA ILE A 121 -0.40 -8.36 -6.62
C ILE A 121 0.45 -7.08 -6.62
N LEU A 122 0.77 -6.49 -5.46
CA LEU A 122 1.66 -5.32 -5.38
C LEU A 122 3.11 -5.63 -5.81
N THR A 123 3.47 -6.91 -5.91
CA THR A 123 4.82 -7.35 -6.28
C THR A 123 4.93 -7.80 -7.74
N GLN A 124 3.88 -7.61 -8.55
CA GLN A 124 3.76 -8.07 -9.93
C GLN A 124 3.63 -6.87 -10.87
#